data_AF-A0A8D0GNB4-F1
#
_entry.id   AF-A0A8D0GNB4-F1
#
_cell.length_a   1.000
_cell.length_b   1.000
_cell.length_c   1.000
_cell.angle_alpha   90.00
_cell.angle_beta   90.00
_cell.angle_gamma   90.00
#
_symmetry.space_group_name_H-M   'P 1'
#
loop_
_entity.id
_entity.type
_entity.pdbx_description
1 polymer ?
#
loop_
_entity_poly.entity_id
_entity_poly.type
_entity_poly.pdbx_seq_one_letter_code
_entity_poly.pdbx_strand_id
1 'polypeptide(L)'
;MALPLHRVATDHNTDNTTAVLREWLVNVQGLYHSVEWRPMEEPRSYPDEEGPKHWSNSRYEHVMKLRQAALQAARDIWADYILFVDADNILTNPDTLALLMAENKTVVAPMLDSRAAYSNFWCGMTAQGYYKRTPAYIPIRKRDRRGCFAVPMVHSTFLIDLRKEASQELAFYPPHPDYTWAFDDIIVFAFSCKQAEVQMFVCNKEVYGYLPVQLRPHSSLRDEAESFLHVQLEIMGE
;
A
#
# COMPACT_ATOMS: atom_id res chain seq x y z
N MET A 1 0.87 6.66 -26.78
CA MET A 1 0.12 5.69 -25.96
C MET A 1 1.05 5.35 -24.81
N ALA A 2 0.74 5.79 -23.59
CA ALA A 2 1.50 5.43 -22.41
C ALA A 2 1.19 3.98 -22.04
N LEU A 3 2.21 3.21 -21.69
CA LEU A 3 2.12 1.76 -21.59
C LEU A 3 2.30 1.35 -20.13
N PRO A 4 1.56 0.35 -19.62
CA PRO A 4 1.67 -0.05 -18.22
C PRO A 4 3.06 -0.65 -17.95
N LEU A 5 3.74 -0.08 -16.95
CA LEU A 5 5.01 -0.58 -16.42
C LEU A 5 4.74 -1.28 -15.10
N HIS A 6 5.13 -2.56 -15.03
CA HIS A 6 5.10 -3.32 -13.79
C HIS A 6 6.51 -3.35 -13.19
N ARG A 7 6.66 -2.93 -11.93
CA ARG A 7 7.93 -2.99 -11.22
C ARG A 7 7.91 -4.13 -10.22
N VAL A 8 8.92 -4.99 -10.28
CA VAL A 8 9.17 -6.02 -9.27
C VAL A 8 10.56 -5.77 -8.69
N ALA A 9 10.59 -5.24 -7.48
CA ALA A 9 11.79 -5.05 -6.71
C ALA A 9 11.73 -5.96 -5.47
N THR A 10 12.89 -6.50 -5.08
CA THR A 10 13.00 -7.32 -3.88
C THR A 10 14.34 -7.03 -3.23
N ASP A 11 14.32 -6.79 -1.93
CA ASP A 11 15.48 -6.41 -1.14
C ASP A 11 15.33 -6.89 0.31
N HIS A 12 16.42 -6.85 1.08
CA HIS A 12 16.46 -7.28 2.48
C HIS A 12 15.86 -8.69 2.71
N ASN A 13 16.02 -9.57 1.72
CA ASN A 13 15.48 -10.92 1.79
C ASN A 13 16.31 -11.78 2.74
N THR A 14 15.64 -12.43 3.69
CA THR A 14 16.25 -13.45 4.57
C THR A 14 15.93 -14.88 4.13
N ASP A 15 15.18 -15.05 3.05
CA ASP A 15 14.69 -16.30 2.51
C ASP A 15 14.90 -16.40 0.99
N ASN A 16 14.23 -17.35 0.32
CA ASN A 16 14.35 -17.59 -1.11
C ASN A 16 13.48 -16.66 -1.99
N THR A 17 13.01 -15.51 -1.47
CA THR A 17 12.11 -14.59 -2.19
C THR A 17 12.64 -14.21 -3.57
N THR A 18 13.92 -13.86 -3.72
CA THR A 18 14.49 -13.52 -5.04
C THR A 18 14.35 -14.66 -6.05
N ALA A 19 14.63 -15.90 -5.62
CA ALA A 19 14.57 -17.07 -6.49
C ALA A 19 13.12 -17.37 -6.92
N VAL A 20 12.18 -17.31 -5.98
CA VAL A 20 10.75 -17.54 -6.22
C VAL A 20 10.18 -16.48 -7.17
N LEU A 21 10.45 -15.20 -6.92
CA LEU A 21 9.99 -14.10 -7.78
C LEU A 21 10.60 -14.20 -9.18
N ARG A 22 11.88 -14.58 -9.29
CA ARG A 22 12.52 -14.78 -10.58
C ARG A 22 11.86 -15.91 -11.38
N GLU A 23 11.60 -17.04 -10.75
CA GLU A 23 10.93 -18.17 -11.39
C GLU A 23 9.51 -17.78 -11.83
N TRP A 24 8.75 -17.13 -10.95
CA TRP A 24 7.43 -16.62 -11.29
C TRP A 24 7.49 -15.67 -12.49
N LEU A 25 8.37 -14.67 -12.47
CA LEU A 25 8.55 -13.71 -13.56
C LEU A 25 8.89 -14.36 -14.89
N VAL A 26 9.77 -15.38 -14.90
CA VAL A 26 10.08 -16.13 -16.13
C VAL A 26 8.81 -16.68 -16.79
N ASN A 27 7.84 -17.12 -15.99
CA ASN A 27 6.60 -17.71 -16.47
C ASN A 27 5.50 -16.69 -16.78
N VAL A 28 5.45 -15.54 -16.10
CA VAL A 28 4.32 -14.59 -16.22
C VAL A 28 4.65 -13.28 -16.93
N GLN A 29 5.93 -12.92 -17.10
CA GLN A 29 6.31 -11.60 -17.62
C GLN A 29 5.66 -11.29 -18.99
N GLY A 30 5.40 -12.31 -19.81
CA GLY A 30 4.74 -12.15 -21.11
C GLY A 30 3.27 -11.74 -21.05
N LEU A 31 2.64 -11.81 -19.87
CA LEU A 31 1.27 -11.28 -19.64
C LEU A 31 1.28 -9.76 -19.42
N TYR A 32 2.44 -9.18 -19.14
CA TYR A 32 2.62 -7.77 -18.89
C TYR A 32 3.24 -7.10 -20.11
N HIS A 33 2.88 -5.83 -20.34
CA HIS A 33 3.51 -5.07 -21.42
C HIS A 33 5.01 -4.87 -21.18
N SER A 34 5.38 -4.55 -19.94
CA SER A 34 6.77 -4.43 -19.51
C SER A 34 6.91 -4.77 -18.04
N VAL A 35 8.04 -5.39 -17.71
CA VAL A 35 8.43 -5.68 -16.32
C VAL A 35 9.83 -5.16 -16.08
N GLU A 36 9.99 -4.42 -15.00
CA GLU A 36 11.30 -4.02 -14.51
C GLU A 36 11.66 -4.84 -13.27
N TRP A 37 12.71 -5.65 -13.39
CA TRP A 37 13.21 -6.53 -12.34
C TRP A 37 14.43 -5.92 -11.64
N ARG A 38 14.34 -5.69 -10.32
CA ARG A 38 15.40 -5.08 -9.50
C ARG A 38 15.65 -5.89 -8.21
N PRO A 39 16.37 -7.02 -8.28
CA PRO A 39 16.75 -7.76 -7.08
C PRO A 39 17.95 -7.13 -6.39
N MET A 40 17.96 -7.19 -5.06
CA MET A 40 19.06 -6.74 -4.22
C MET A 40 19.25 -7.74 -3.08
N GLU A 41 20.35 -8.50 -3.16
CA GLU A 41 20.65 -9.57 -2.17
C GLU A 41 21.20 -9.02 -0.85
N GLU A 42 21.82 -7.84 -0.89
CA GLU A 42 22.41 -7.19 0.28
C GLU A 42 22.08 -5.70 0.30
N PRO A 43 21.88 -5.08 1.48
CA PRO A 43 21.91 -5.73 2.79
C PRO A 43 20.64 -6.55 3.08
N ARG A 44 20.74 -7.55 3.98
CA ARG A 44 19.61 -8.40 4.40
C ARG A 44 18.77 -7.84 5.56
N SER A 45 19.25 -6.79 6.20
CA SER A 45 18.64 -6.15 7.37
C SER A 45 19.03 -4.68 7.46
N TYR A 46 18.26 -3.90 8.21
CA TYR A 46 18.62 -2.52 8.54
C TYR A 46 19.49 -2.46 9.80
N PRO A 47 20.50 -1.57 9.88
CA PRO A 47 21.36 -1.47 11.06
C PRO A 47 20.64 -1.08 12.35
N ASP A 48 19.49 -0.41 12.23
CA ASP A 48 18.66 0.12 13.31
C ASP A 48 17.40 -0.73 13.57
N GLU A 49 17.26 -1.90 12.94
CA GLU A 49 16.15 -2.80 13.22
C GLU A 49 16.44 -3.72 14.43
N GLU A 50 15.38 -4.15 15.11
CA GLU A 50 15.47 -5.09 16.23
C GLU A 50 15.05 -6.51 15.81
N GLY A 51 14.48 -6.64 14.61
CA GLY A 51 13.92 -7.86 14.06
C GLY A 51 13.16 -7.58 12.75
N PRO A 52 12.73 -8.64 12.05
CA PRO A 52 12.20 -8.55 10.69
C PRO A 52 10.86 -7.80 10.60
N LYS A 53 10.13 -7.65 11.71
CA LYS A 53 8.87 -6.89 11.79
C LYS A 53 9.05 -5.50 12.40
N HIS A 54 10.27 -5.11 12.77
CA HIS A 54 10.55 -3.74 13.22
C HIS A 54 10.60 -2.80 11.99
N TRP A 55 9.80 -1.74 12.04
CA TRP A 55 9.83 -0.64 11.09
C TRP A 55 10.70 0.49 11.64
N SER A 56 12.00 0.40 11.39
CA SER A 56 12.95 1.44 11.76
C SER A 56 12.85 2.66 10.84
N ASN A 57 13.44 3.80 11.23
CA ASN A 57 13.46 4.99 10.39
C ASN A 57 14.18 4.72 9.06
N SER A 58 15.28 3.96 9.07
CA SER A 58 15.99 3.61 7.84
C SER A 58 15.13 2.78 6.89
N ARG A 59 14.31 1.87 7.43
CA ARG A 59 13.36 1.07 6.65
C ARG A 59 12.22 1.91 6.07
N TYR A 60 11.62 2.78 6.87
CA TYR A 60 10.59 3.71 6.36
C TYR A 60 11.14 4.58 5.24
N GLU A 61 12.32 5.16 5.42
CA GLU A 61 12.98 5.98 4.40
C GLU A 61 13.21 5.20 3.10
N HIS A 62 13.70 3.97 3.20
CA HIS A 62 13.94 3.12 2.03
C HIS A 62 12.66 2.81 1.26
N VAL A 63 11.59 2.39 1.95
CA VAL A 63 10.29 2.10 1.32
C VAL A 63 9.69 3.36 0.70
N MET A 64 9.79 4.52 1.36
CA MET A 64 9.34 5.79 0.81
C MET A 64 10.09 6.16 -0.48
N LYS A 65 11.41 5.94 -0.53
CA LYS A 65 12.21 6.14 -1.76
C LYS A 65 11.80 5.18 -2.87
N LEU A 66 11.52 3.92 -2.56
CA LEU A 66 11.03 2.95 -3.55
C LEU A 66 9.67 3.37 -4.13
N ARG A 67 8.72 3.75 -3.26
CA ARG A 67 7.40 4.25 -3.68
C ARG A 67 7.51 5.54 -4.50
N GLN A 68 8.38 6.46 -4.10
CA GLN A 68 8.67 7.67 -4.87
C GLN A 68 9.25 7.35 -6.25
N ALA A 69 10.20 6.43 -6.33
CA ALA A 69 10.80 6.02 -7.61
C ALA A 69 9.79 5.34 -8.53
N ALA A 70 8.84 4.57 -7.99
CA ALA A 70 7.73 4.00 -8.74
C ALA A 70 6.75 5.07 -9.25
N LEU A 71 6.39 6.04 -8.41
CA LEU A 71 5.56 7.18 -8.79
C LEU A 71 6.20 8.00 -9.91
N GLN A 72 7.50 8.30 -9.81
CA GLN A 72 8.24 9.04 -10.83
C GLN A 72 8.28 8.26 -12.14
N ALA A 73 8.58 6.96 -12.09
CA ALA A 73 8.62 6.13 -13.29
C ALA A 73 7.27 6.06 -14.02
N ALA A 74 6.16 5.98 -13.28
CA ALA A 74 4.82 6.03 -13.86
C ALA A 74 4.55 7.38 -14.53
N ARG A 75 5.00 8.49 -13.95
CA ARG A 75 4.92 9.81 -14.59
C ARG A 75 5.79 9.90 -15.85
N ASP A 76 7.01 9.37 -15.81
CA ASP A 76 7.97 9.42 -16.93
C ASP A 76 7.47 8.68 -18.17
N ILE A 77 6.71 7.61 -18.00
CA ILE A 77 6.07 6.86 -19.10
C ILE A 77 4.67 7.37 -19.46
N TRP A 78 4.23 8.48 -18.82
CA TRP A 78 2.92 9.10 -18.96
C TRP A 78 1.73 8.17 -18.61
N ALA A 79 1.91 7.27 -17.64
CA ALA A 79 0.84 6.38 -17.21
C ALA A 79 -0.37 7.18 -16.71
N ASP A 80 -1.58 6.74 -17.06
CA ASP A 80 -2.82 7.35 -16.59
C ASP A 80 -3.06 7.11 -15.10
N TYR A 81 -2.61 5.96 -14.60
CA TYR A 81 -2.82 5.52 -13.23
C TYR A 81 -1.59 4.75 -12.71
N ILE A 82 -1.41 4.75 -11.40
CA ILE A 82 -0.51 3.85 -10.69
C ILE A 82 -1.26 3.18 -9.55
N LEU A 83 -1.24 1.84 -9.51
CA LEU A 83 -1.79 1.04 -8.42
C LEU A 83 -0.64 0.54 -7.55
N PHE A 84 -0.62 0.97 -6.29
CA PHE A 84 0.24 0.38 -5.27
C PHE A 84 -0.47 -0.80 -4.64
N VAL A 85 0.25 -1.92 -4.48
CA VAL A 85 -0.22 -3.15 -3.84
C VAL A 85 0.91 -3.71 -2.99
N ASP A 86 0.75 -3.72 -1.68
CA ASP A 86 1.66 -4.43 -0.78
C ASP A 86 1.57 -5.95 -1.06
N ALA A 87 2.71 -6.64 -1.01
CA ALA A 87 2.83 -8.03 -1.47
C ALA A 87 2.02 -9.05 -0.64
N ASP A 88 1.65 -8.67 0.58
CA ASP A 88 0.86 -9.47 1.52
C ASP A 88 -0.66 -9.17 1.43
N ASN A 89 -1.08 -8.25 0.56
CA ASN A 89 -2.49 -7.99 0.28
C ASN A 89 -3.04 -8.95 -0.79
N ILE A 90 -4.12 -9.64 -0.46
CA ILE A 90 -4.73 -10.64 -1.34
C ILE A 90 -5.99 -10.08 -1.97
N LEU A 91 -5.87 -9.58 -3.19
CA LEU A 91 -7.00 -9.12 -3.99
C LEU A 91 -7.74 -10.33 -4.57
N THR A 92 -8.96 -10.56 -4.10
CA THR A 92 -9.82 -11.67 -4.57
C THR A 92 -10.80 -11.23 -5.64
N ASN A 93 -11.08 -9.92 -5.73
CA ASN A 93 -11.97 -9.37 -6.75
C ASN A 93 -11.18 -8.98 -8.01
N PRO A 94 -11.37 -9.68 -9.14
CA PRO A 94 -10.63 -9.39 -10.37
C PRO A 94 -10.96 -8.03 -10.99
N ASP A 95 -12.12 -7.44 -10.64
CA ASP A 95 -12.57 -6.15 -11.16
C ASP A 95 -12.04 -4.97 -10.33
N THR A 96 -11.22 -5.22 -9.30
CA THR A 96 -10.73 -4.18 -8.36
C THR A 96 -10.18 -2.95 -9.07
N LEU A 97 -9.28 -3.12 -10.06
CA LEU A 97 -8.69 -1.98 -10.77
C LEU A 97 -9.74 -1.16 -11.52
N ALA A 98 -10.63 -1.83 -12.27
CA ALA A 98 -11.69 -1.18 -13.04
C ALA A 98 -12.68 -0.44 -12.14
N LEU A 99 -13.06 -1.06 -11.02
CA LEU A 99 -13.94 -0.47 -10.02
C LEU A 99 -13.32 0.80 -9.40
N LEU A 100 -12.04 0.77 -9.02
CA LEU A 100 -11.34 1.93 -8.47
C LEU A 100 -11.21 3.07 -9.50
N MET A 101 -10.90 2.75 -10.76
CA MET A 101 -10.85 3.74 -11.83
C MET A 101 -12.21 4.42 -12.05
N ALA A 102 -13.31 3.67 -11.95
CA ALA A 102 -14.67 4.18 -12.13
C ALA A 102 -15.09 5.20 -11.04
N GLU A 103 -14.46 5.19 -9.87
CA GLU A 103 -14.75 6.17 -8.80
C GLU A 103 -14.26 7.58 -9.12
N ASN A 104 -13.38 7.72 -10.12
CA ASN A 104 -12.85 9.00 -10.60
C ASN A 104 -12.33 9.90 -9.46
N LYS A 105 -11.51 9.33 -8.58
CA LYS A 105 -10.85 10.03 -7.46
C LYS A 105 -9.34 10.11 -7.71
N THR A 106 -8.70 11.14 -7.16
CA THR A 106 -7.23 11.29 -7.27
C THR A 106 -6.50 10.20 -6.52
N VAL A 107 -6.92 9.88 -5.29
CA VAL A 107 -6.38 8.76 -4.50
C VAL A 107 -7.54 7.94 -3.94
N VAL A 108 -7.59 6.65 -4.27
CA VAL A 108 -8.68 5.75 -3.84
C VAL A 108 -8.16 4.36 -3.49
N ALA A 109 -8.60 3.83 -2.36
CA ALA A 109 -8.28 2.49 -1.90
C ALA A 109 -9.50 1.58 -1.91
N PRO A 110 -9.36 0.31 -2.30
CA PRO A 110 -10.34 -0.71 -1.97
C PRO A 110 -10.26 -0.99 -0.47
N MET A 111 -11.40 -1.07 0.21
CA MET A 111 -11.43 -1.52 1.59
C MET A 111 -11.08 -3.01 1.62
N LEU A 112 -9.94 -3.32 2.22
CA LEU A 112 -9.48 -4.69 2.42
C LEU A 112 -9.94 -5.20 3.78
N ASP A 113 -10.44 -6.43 3.79
CA ASP A 113 -10.87 -7.12 4.99
C ASP A 113 -9.67 -7.73 5.73
N SER A 114 -9.67 -7.63 7.04
CA SER A 114 -8.71 -8.35 7.88
C SER A 114 -9.42 -8.95 9.08
N ARG A 115 -8.73 -9.89 9.73
CA ARG A 115 -9.09 -10.29 11.08
C ARG A 115 -9.18 -9.08 12.01
N ALA A 116 -10.14 -9.13 12.92
CA ALA A 116 -10.40 -8.08 13.92
C ALA A 116 -10.77 -6.70 13.33
N ALA A 117 -10.44 -5.63 14.05
CA ALA A 117 -10.81 -4.25 13.71
C ALA A 117 -9.68 -3.49 12.99
N TYR A 118 -8.69 -4.18 12.44
CA TYR A 118 -7.65 -3.57 11.60
C TYR A 118 -8.20 -3.36 10.18
N SER A 119 -7.63 -2.40 9.45
CA SER A 119 -8.01 -2.10 8.06
C SER A 119 -7.00 -1.17 7.40
N ASN A 120 -7.01 -1.14 6.07
CA ASN A 120 -6.11 -0.32 5.26
C ASN A 120 -6.49 1.18 5.16
N PHE A 121 -7.17 1.73 6.17
CA PHE A 121 -7.62 3.12 6.21
C PHE A 121 -7.89 3.60 7.64
N TRP A 122 -7.80 4.91 7.86
CA TRP A 122 -8.20 5.55 9.12
C TRP A 122 -9.36 6.52 8.90
N CYS A 123 -10.38 6.51 9.77
CA CYS A 123 -11.48 7.49 9.70
C CYS A 123 -11.19 8.81 10.43
N GLY A 124 -10.01 8.97 11.02
CA GLY A 124 -9.64 10.16 11.76
C GLY A 124 -8.15 10.20 12.05
N MET A 125 -7.61 11.41 12.14
CA MET A 125 -6.25 11.67 12.59
C MET A 125 -6.24 12.74 13.68
N THR A 126 -5.27 12.68 14.59
CA THR A 126 -5.00 13.75 15.56
C THR A 126 -4.28 14.91 14.88
N ALA A 127 -4.12 16.04 15.58
CA ALA A 127 -3.35 17.18 15.07
C ALA A 127 -1.86 16.83 14.82
N GLN A 128 -1.36 15.81 15.52
CA GLN A 128 0.00 15.28 15.41
C GLN A 128 0.12 14.14 14.37
N GLY A 129 -0.94 13.85 13.62
CA GLY A 129 -0.91 12.87 12.53
C GLY A 129 -1.13 11.42 12.92
N TYR A 130 -1.52 11.12 14.17
CA TYR A 130 -1.77 9.75 14.62
C TYR A 130 -3.20 9.30 14.39
N TYR A 131 -3.42 7.98 14.35
CA TYR A 131 -4.75 7.39 14.31
C TYR A 131 -5.69 7.97 15.36
N LYS A 132 -6.88 8.36 14.92
CA LYS A 132 -7.99 8.74 15.79
C LYS A 132 -9.23 7.96 15.40
N ARG A 133 -9.72 7.12 16.31
CA ARG A 133 -10.98 6.40 16.13
C ARG A 133 -12.15 7.37 16.04
N THR A 134 -13.04 7.16 15.08
CA THR A 134 -14.28 7.94 14.93
C THR A 134 -15.50 7.02 14.86
N PRO A 135 -16.71 7.53 15.17
CA PRO A 135 -17.95 6.74 15.08
C PRO A 135 -18.24 6.20 13.67
N ALA A 136 -17.67 6.83 12.63
CA ALA A 136 -17.84 6.39 11.24
C ALA A 136 -17.11 5.09 10.92
N TYR A 137 -16.07 4.73 11.69
CA TYR A 137 -15.19 3.60 11.39
C TYR A 137 -15.94 2.26 11.32
N ILE A 138 -16.68 1.90 12.38
CA ILE A 138 -17.33 0.60 12.46
C ILE A 138 -18.39 0.40 11.37
N PRO A 139 -19.31 1.37 11.10
CA PRO A 139 -20.29 1.23 10.02
C PRO A 139 -19.66 1.09 8.62
N ILE A 140 -18.52 1.75 8.36
CA ILE A 140 -17.79 1.60 7.08
C ILE A 140 -17.13 0.22 7.04
N ARG A 141 -16.37 -0.15 8.08
CA ARG A 141 -15.62 -1.41 8.15
C ARG A 141 -16.52 -2.65 8.03
N LYS A 142 -17.71 -2.61 8.65
CA LYS A 142 -18.71 -3.69 8.59
C LYS A 142 -19.59 -3.67 7.34
N ARG A 143 -19.41 -2.67 6.46
CA ARG A 143 -20.27 -2.41 5.29
C ARG A 143 -21.75 -2.18 5.64
N ASP A 144 -22.06 -1.74 6.87
CA ASP A 144 -23.39 -1.22 7.25
C ASP A 144 -23.71 0.04 6.44
N ARG A 145 -22.66 0.83 6.14
CA ARG A 145 -22.70 1.93 5.18
C ARG A 145 -21.80 1.58 4.01
N ARG A 146 -22.39 1.38 2.83
CA ARG A 146 -21.67 1.10 1.58
C ARG A 146 -21.46 2.37 0.76
N GLY A 147 -20.28 2.51 0.17
CA GLY A 147 -19.93 3.66 -0.66
C GLY A 147 -18.42 3.89 -0.75
N CYS A 148 -18.06 5.09 -1.17
CA CYS A 148 -16.68 5.60 -1.13
C CYS A 148 -16.63 6.79 -0.20
N PHE A 149 -15.78 6.72 0.81
CA PHE A 149 -15.75 7.66 1.93
C PHE A 149 -14.45 8.44 1.92
N ALA A 150 -14.56 9.76 2.08
CA ALA A 150 -13.42 10.61 2.35
C ALA A 150 -12.79 10.19 3.68
N VAL A 151 -11.50 9.88 3.66
CA VAL A 151 -10.74 9.45 4.83
C VAL A 151 -9.39 10.17 4.86
N PRO A 152 -8.86 10.51 6.04
CA PRO A 152 -7.59 11.21 6.14
C PRO A 152 -6.37 10.34 5.81
N MET A 153 -6.51 9.01 5.68
CA MET A 153 -5.41 8.12 5.32
C MET A 153 -5.92 6.79 4.75
N VAL A 154 -5.28 6.33 3.67
CA VAL A 154 -5.36 4.96 3.15
C VAL A 154 -3.95 4.41 2.96
N HIS A 155 -3.78 3.10 3.06
CA HIS A 155 -2.47 2.47 2.88
C HIS A 155 -2.57 1.09 2.23
N SER A 156 -1.41 0.49 2.02
CA SER A 156 -1.15 -0.86 1.49
C SER A 156 -1.63 -1.15 0.08
N THR A 157 -2.92 -1.01 -0.23
CA THR A 157 -3.41 -1.04 -1.62
C THR A 157 -4.21 0.21 -1.92
N PHE A 158 -3.78 0.97 -2.93
CA PHE A 158 -4.50 2.16 -3.41
C PHE A 158 -4.07 2.56 -4.82
N LEU A 159 -5.00 3.20 -5.53
CA LEU A 159 -4.83 3.73 -6.87
C LEU A 159 -4.64 5.24 -6.81
N ILE A 160 -3.68 5.76 -7.59
CA ILE A 160 -3.57 7.19 -7.89
C ILE A 160 -3.92 7.43 -9.36
N ASP A 161 -4.81 8.38 -9.62
CA ASP A 161 -5.12 8.90 -10.96
C ASP A 161 -4.14 10.02 -11.33
N LEU A 162 -3.16 9.69 -12.16
CA LEU A 162 -2.06 10.57 -12.54
C LEU A 162 -2.45 11.61 -13.59
N ARG A 163 -3.65 11.47 -14.20
CA ARG A 163 -4.19 12.44 -15.16
C ARG A 163 -4.71 13.70 -14.47
N LYS A 164 -4.95 13.64 -13.16
CA LYS A 164 -5.42 14.80 -12.38
C LYS A 164 -4.24 15.66 -11.99
N GLU A 165 -4.32 16.96 -12.27
CA GLU A 165 -3.25 17.93 -12.03
C GLU A 165 -2.74 17.89 -10.58
N ALA A 166 -3.64 17.82 -9.59
CA ALA A 166 -3.29 17.73 -8.18
C ALA A 166 -2.44 16.51 -7.80
N SER A 167 -2.42 15.45 -8.64
CA SER A 167 -1.56 14.29 -8.42
C SER A 167 -0.07 14.60 -8.60
N GLN A 168 0.29 15.69 -9.27
CA GLN A 168 1.70 16.09 -9.51
C GLN A 168 2.41 16.53 -8.22
N GLU A 169 1.66 17.12 -7.30
CA GLU A 169 2.16 17.59 -5.99
C GLU A 169 2.31 16.45 -4.95
N LEU A 170 1.86 15.24 -5.29
CA LEU A 170 2.00 14.08 -4.41
C LEU A 170 3.44 13.56 -4.44
N ALA A 171 3.97 13.28 -3.24
CA ALA A 171 5.28 12.69 -3.04
C ALA A 171 5.28 11.75 -1.83
N PHE A 172 6.00 10.64 -1.96
CA PHE A 172 6.35 9.76 -0.85
C PHE A 172 7.67 10.17 -0.21
N TYR A 173 8.59 10.75 -1.00
CA TYR A 173 9.92 11.17 -0.53
C TYR A 173 10.51 12.27 -1.44
N PRO A 174 11.32 13.21 -0.92
CA PRO A 174 11.51 13.49 0.50
C PRO A 174 10.20 13.95 1.17
N PRO A 175 10.05 13.84 2.50
CA PRO A 175 8.92 14.44 3.20
C PRO A 175 8.81 15.94 2.89
N HIS A 176 7.59 16.46 2.92
CA HIS A 176 7.34 17.88 2.73
C HIS A 176 8.18 18.73 3.71
N PRO A 177 8.71 19.91 3.33
CA PRO A 177 9.57 20.72 4.20
C PRO A 177 8.96 21.05 5.57
N ASP A 178 7.64 21.26 5.62
CA ASP A 178 6.89 21.56 6.87
C ASP A 178 6.49 20.29 7.67
N TYR A 179 6.96 19.11 7.29
CA TYR A 179 6.60 17.86 7.94
C TYR A 179 7.20 17.76 9.34
N THR A 180 6.34 17.56 10.34
CA THR A 180 6.73 17.52 11.77
C THR A 180 6.10 16.35 12.52
N TRP A 181 5.48 15.42 11.81
CA TRP A 181 4.80 14.25 12.40
C TRP A 181 5.76 13.06 12.53
N ALA A 182 5.24 11.92 13.02
CA ALA A 182 6.02 10.71 13.18
C ALA A 182 6.52 10.18 11.83
N PHE A 183 7.82 9.92 11.70
CA PHE A 183 8.44 9.44 10.47
C PHE A 183 8.02 8.00 10.15
N ASP A 184 6.90 7.89 9.44
CA ASP A 184 6.22 6.66 9.05
C ASP A 184 5.67 6.87 7.64
N ASP A 185 5.81 5.88 6.76
CA ASP A 185 5.54 6.02 5.33
C ASP A 185 4.09 6.38 5.02
N ILE A 186 3.13 5.83 5.79
CA ILE A 186 1.70 6.09 5.57
C ILE A 186 1.30 7.47 6.12
N ILE A 187 1.93 7.91 7.21
CA ILE A 187 1.70 9.24 7.79
C ILE A 187 2.34 10.33 6.93
N VAL A 188 3.56 10.11 6.43
CA VAL A 188 4.25 11.02 5.50
C VAL A 188 3.44 11.21 4.23
N PHE A 189 2.97 10.13 3.61
CA PHE A 189 2.16 10.24 2.40
C PHE A 189 0.80 10.90 2.66
N ALA A 190 0.13 10.59 3.77
CA ALA A 190 -1.11 11.27 4.15
C ALA A 190 -0.92 12.78 4.33
N PHE A 191 0.22 13.20 4.88
CA PHE A 191 0.58 14.61 4.98
C PHE A 191 0.84 15.23 3.59
N SER A 192 1.55 14.54 2.70
CA SER A 192 1.74 15.02 1.30
C SER A 192 0.40 15.24 0.61
N CYS A 193 -0.53 14.28 0.68
CA CYS A 193 -1.89 14.44 0.17
C CYS A 193 -2.60 15.65 0.77
N LYS A 194 -2.49 15.84 2.10
CA LYS A 194 -3.09 16.99 2.79
C LYS A 194 -2.52 18.33 2.30
N GLN A 195 -1.20 18.44 2.16
CA GLN A 195 -0.55 19.67 1.69
C GLN A 195 -0.90 20.00 0.23
N ALA A 196 -1.07 18.97 -0.60
CA ALA A 196 -1.52 19.09 -1.98
C ALA A 196 -3.05 19.30 -2.12
N GLU A 197 -3.78 19.44 -1.01
CA GLU A 197 -5.25 19.53 -0.98
C GLU A 197 -5.95 18.33 -1.68
N VAL A 198 -5.31 17.17 -1.68
CA VAL A 198 -5.81 15.93 -2.27
C VAL A 198 -6.50 15.07 -1.21
N GLN A 199 -7.81 14.91 -1.35
CA GLN A 199 -8.61 14.02 -0.51
C GLN A 199 -8.41 12.56 -0.92
N MET A 200 -8.03 11.71 0.05
CA MET A 200 -8.03 10.25 -0.09
C MET A 200 -9.41 9.65 0.15
N PHE A 201 -9.71 8.54 -0.52
CA PHE A 201 -10.98 7.83 -0.39
C PHE A 201 -10.78 6.34 -0.14
N VAL A 202 -11.64 5.73 0.66
CA VAL A 202 -11.76 4.28 0.79
C VAL A 202 -13.13 3.82 0.27
N CYS A 203 -13.16 2.79 -0.55
CA CYS A 203 -14.36 2.24 -1.17
C CYS A 203 -14.66 0.84 -0.63
N ASN A 204 -15.88 0.61 -0.17
CA ASN A 204 -16.32 -0.67 0.38
C ASN A 204 -17.59 -1.21 -0.33
N LYS A 205 -17.84 -0.76 -1.56
CA LYS A 205 -19.03 -1.14 -2.35
C LYS A 205 -19.05 -2.65 -2.62
N GLU A 206 -17.87 -3.22 -2.85
CA GLU A 206 -17.64 -4.66 -3.04
C GLU A 206 -16.76 -5.25 -1.93
N VAL A 207 -16.66 -6.58 -1.95
CA VAL A 207 -15.54 -7.29 -1.32
C VAL A 207 -14.39 -7.26 -2.32
N TYR A 208 -13.27 -6.62 -1.96
CA TYR A 208 -12.14 -6.44 -2.87
C TYR A 208 -11.01 -7.43 -2.60
N GLY A 209 -10.83 -7.82 -1.35
CA GLY A 209 -9.71 -8.65 -0.92
C GLY A 209 -9.42 -8.47 0.57
N TYR A 210 -8.28 -9.01 0.98
CA TYR A 210 -7.90 -9.13 2.38
C TYR A 210 -6.48 -8.66 2.63
N LEU A 211 -6.19 -8.29 3.88
CA LEU A 211 -4.84 -7.97 4.35
C LEU A 211 -4.56 -8.64 5.71
N PRO A 212 -3.30 -9.03 5.99
CA PRO A 212 -2.92 -9.50 7.31
C PRO A 212 -2.95 -8.37 8.34
N VAL A 213 -3.14 -8.76 9.61
CA VAL A 213 -3.03 -7.82 10.72
C VAL A 213 -1.56 -7.50 10.96
N GLN A 214 -1.24 -6.23 11.21
CA GLN A 214 0.11 -5.82 11.60
C GLN A 214 0.60 -6.58 12.83
N LEU A 215 1.77 -7.17 12.70
CA LEU A 215 2.47 -7.84 13.79
C LEU A 215 3.25 -6.85 14.66
N ARG A 216 3.67 -7.32 15.84
CA ARG A 216 4.47 -6.51 16.76
C ARG A 216 5.92 -6.41 16.23
N PRO A 217 6.68 -5.36 16.61
CA PRO A 217 8.06 -5.19 16.15
C PRO A 217 8.97 -6.39 16.40
N HIS A 218 8.84 -7.05 17.56
CA HIS A 218 9.65 -8.22 17.93
C HIS A 218 9.08 -9.57 17.45
N SER A 219 8.03 -9.56 16.61
CA SER A 219 7.49 -10.78 16.02
C SER A 219 8.49 -11.39 15.03
N SER A 220 8.45 -12.71 14.93
CA SER A 220 9.30 -13.50 14.02
C SER A 220 8.64 -13.71 12.66
N LEU A 221 9.41 -14.17 11.68
CA LEU A 221 8.88 -14.60 10.37
C LEU A 221 7.94 -15.81 10.49
N ARG A 222 8.09 -16.62 11.53
CA ARG A 222 7.16 -17.72 11.82
C ARG A 222 5.79 -17.17 12.24
N ASP A 223 5.77 -16.16 13.10
CA ASP A 223 4.52 -15.49 13.49
C ASP A 223 3.82 -14.86 12.28
N GLU A 224 4.60 -14.34 11.32
CA GLU A 224 4.10 -13.86 10.04
C GLU A 224 3.49 -14.97 9.19
N ALA A 225 4.16 -16.11 9.04
CA ALA A 225 3.61 -17.25 8.31
C ALA A 225 2.29 -17.76 8.95
N GLU A 226 2.22 -17.83 10.28
CA GLU A 226 1.01 -18.21 11.02
C GLU A 226 -0.11 -17.17 10.84
N SER A 227 0.22 -15.87 10.89
CA SER A 227 -0.72 -14.79 10.63
C SER A 227 -1.27 -14.82 9.20
N PHE A 228 -0.40 -15.09 8.22
CA PHE A 228 -0.79 -15.18 6.81
C PHE A 228 -1.67 -16.41 6.53
N LEU A 229 -1.38 -17.55 7.17
CA LEU A 229 -2.23 -18.74 7.10
C LEU A 229 -3.67 -18.44 7.58
N HIS A 230 -3.82 -17.60 8.62
CA HIS A 230 -5.15 -17.18 9.05
C HIS A 230 -5.90 -16.36 7.99
N VAL A 231 -5.21 -15.48 7.25
CA VAL A 231 -5.81 -14.74 6.12
C VAL A 231 -6.28 -15.71 5.04
N GLN A 232 -5.47 -16.72 4.70
CA GLN A 232 -5.85 -17.74 3.73
C GLN A 232 -7.09 -18.52 4.17
N LEU A 233 -7.20 -18.87 5.45
CA LEU A 233 -8.36 -19.56 5.99
C LEU A 233 -9.62 -18.67 5.98
N GLU A 234 -9.50 -17.37 6.21
CA GLU A 234 -10.61 -16.41 6.08
C GLU A 234 -11.10 -16.34 4.63
N ILE A 235 -10.18 -16.26 3.66
CA ILE A 235 -10.51 -16.26 2.23
C ILE A 235 -11.25 -17.54 1.82
N MET A 236 -10.82 -18.70 2.32
CA MET A 236 -11.43 -20.00 1.99
C MET A 236 -12.79 -20.23 2.67
N GLY A 237 -13.11 -19.46 3.71
CA GLY A 237 -14.34 -19.58 4.48
C GLY A 237 -15.51 -18.74 3.94
N GLU A 238 -15.26 -17.83 2.99
CA GLU A 238 -16.26 -17.02 2.29
C GLU A 238 -16.66 -17.61 0.94
#